data_AF-A0A0M8VD48-F1
#
_entry.id   AF-A0A0M8VD48-F1
#
_cell.length_a   1.000
_cell.length_b   1.000
_cell.length_c   1.000
_cell.angle_alpha   90.00
_cell.angle_beta   90.00
_cell.angle_gamma   90.00
#
_symmetry.space_group_name_H-M   'P 1'
#
loop_
_entity.id
_entity.type
_entity.pdbx_description
1 polymer ?
#
loop_
_entity_poly.entity_id
_entity_poly.type
_entity_poly.pdbx_seq_one_letter_code
_entity_poly.pdbx_strand_id
1 'polypeptide(L)'
;MAERAVVQGEEAVTESKKPTGSTARPVLDPDAELSDATRKVLLQALEDPRRYVGRPANPLWAAVPLLARGGAGVAAAAVVWRWTGGLEIADPASDSSTLVGAQDQLLQKAVDLVHTLLAVWPLAAGVVAVLCAGLVADRALYNGQLRRLAAAQQHLVHPRDLTADAQELLARAQRAMTAVLDSKVHREQWLDAQRNEAAFPRQAWAIAHDLRDYSRVARKEHRTPQETDNATVAELLTSRRRVLATSLHGIERRVAALEAYASQVAEADARYAEVREIERLAAGSDELLDLLARTTADDLAVAEIDALTDEAAVVASTFTKALESAKQAAAAALPLQDAA
;
A
#
# COMPACT_ATOMS: atom_id res chain seq x y z
N MET A 1 49.89 -9.04 -41.44
CA MET A 1 49.66 -9.41 -40.03
C MET A 1 49.16 -8.18 -39.29
N ALA A 2 48.11 -8.35 -38.47
CA ALA A 2 47.37 -7.35 -37.68
C ALA A 2 46.53 -6.35 -38.51
N GLU A 3 45.31 -6.70 -38.95
CA GLU A 3 44.06 -6.81 -38.17
C GLU A 3 43.49 -5.44 -37.74
N ARG A 4 42.64 -4.90 -38.63
CA ARG A 4 41.78 -3.75 -38.40
C ARG A 4 40.58 -4.20 -37.57
N ALA A 5 40.58 -3.89 -36.28
CA ALA A 5 39.39 -3.98 -35.45
C ALA A 5 38.46 -2.79 -35.76
N VAL A 6 37.46 -3.05 -36.58
CA VAL A 6 36.27 -2.19 -36.75
C VAL A 6 35.43 -2.37 -35.49
N VAL A 7 35.51 -1.39 -34.58
CA VAL A 7 34.59 -1.31 -33.44
C VAL A 7 33.31 -0.65 -33.94
N GLN A 8 32.29 -1.48 -34.14
CA GLN A 8 30.90 -1.06 -34.26
C GLN A 8 30.51 -0.28 -33.00
N GLY A 9 30.29 1.03 -33.15
CA GLY A 9 29.56 1.81 -32.18
C GLY A 9 28.09 1.40 -32.25
N GLU A 10 27.71 0.49 -31.35
CA GLU A 10 26.33 0.21 -31.01
C GLU A 10 25.70 1.50 -30.50
N GLU A 11 24.81 2.09 -31.30
CA GLU A 11 23.89 3.12 -30.86
C GLU A 11 23.01 2.52 -29.74
N ALA A 12 23.45 2.71 -28.50
CA ALA A 12 22.59 2.58 -27.33
C ALA A 12 21.55 3.70 -27.40
N VAL A 13 20.47 3.43 -28.14
CA VAL A 13 19.19 4.11 -28.02
C VAL A 13 18.81 3.99 -26.56
N THR A 14 19.06 5.06 -25.81
CA THR A 14 18.50 5.27 -24.49
C THR A 14 17.01 5.38 -24.68
N GLU A 15 16.35 4.23 -24.58
CA GLU A 15 14.91 4.11 -24.48
C GLU A 15 14.49 4.94 -23.27
N SER A 16 14.13 6.18 -23.57
CA SER A 16 13.56 7.15 -22.65
C SER A 16 12.38 6.47 -21.98
N LYS A 17 12.60 6.07 -20.73
CA LYS A 17 11.58 5.52 -19.84
C LYS A 17 10.50 6.59 -19.71
N LYS A 18 9.52 6.50 -20.59
CA LYS A 18 8.31 7.31 -20.62
C LYS A 18 7.82 7.39 -19.18
N PRO A 19 7.69 8.59 -18.59
CA PRO A 19 7.24 8.70 -17.20
C PRO A 19 5.91 7.97 -17.14
N THR A 20 5.87 6.88 -16.38
CA THR A 20 4.64 6.16 -16.08
C THR A 20 3.66 7.20 -15.58
N GLY A 21 2.71 7.57 -16.44
CA GLY A 21 1.69 8.57 -16.10
C GLY A 21 1.12 8.16 -14.76
N SER A 22 1.24 9.07 -13.78
CA SER A 22 0.88 8.83 -12.38
C SER A 22 -0.44 8.07 -12.32
N THR A 23 -0.40 6.76 -12.09
CA THR A 23 -1.59 5.93 -12.13
C THR A 23 -2.41 6.26 -10.91
N ALA A 24 -3.65 6.72 -11.10
CA ALA A 24 -4.58 6.95 -10.00
C ALA A 24 -4.65 5.69 -9.13
N ARG A 25 -4.61 5.87 -7.81
CA ARG A 25 -4.75 4.79 -6.83
C ARG A 25 -6.23 4.51 -6.59
N PRO A 26 -6.63 3.26 -6.27
CA PRO A 26 -8.00 2.99 -5.85
C PRO A 26 -8.34 3.76 -4.57
N VAL A 27 -9.57 4.24 -4.47
CA VAL A 27 -10.05 5.03 -3.32
C VAL A 27 -11.16 4.27 -2.61
N LEU A 28 -10.97 4.05 -1.31
CA LEU A 28 -11.95 3.43 -0.41
C LEU A 28 -12.73 4.52 0.32
N ASP A 29 -14.02 4.30 0.49
CA ASP A 29 -14.89 5.12 1.32
C ASP A 29 -14.41 5.10 2.79
N PRO A 30 -14.01 6.25 3.35
CA PRO A 30 -13.52 6.32 4.73
C PRO A 30 -14.63 6.09 5.76
N ASP A 31 -15.89 6.36 5.42
CA ASP A 31 -17.02 6.28 6.34
C ASP A 31 -17.78 4.94 6.20
N ALA A 32 -17.29 4.02 5.35
CA ALA A 32 -17.89 2.71 5.19
C ALA A 32 -17.62 1.81 6.42
N GLU A 33 -18.69 1.36 7.09
CA GLU A 33 -18.66 0.40 8.19
C GLU A 33 -18.33 -1.02 7.69
N LEU A 34 -17.12 -1.20 7.17
CA LEU A 34 -16.60 -2.47 6.68
C LEU A 34 -15.80 -3.15 7.80
N SER A 35 -16.15 -4.39 8.13
CA SER A 35 -15.33 -5.21 9.02
C SER A 35 -13.91 -5.38 8.47
N ASP A 36 -12.90 -5.47 9.34
CA ASP A 36 -11.50 -5.63 8.95
C ASP A 36 -11.27 -6.85 8.03
N ALA A 37 -12.01 -7.94 8.28
CA ALA A 37 -12.00 -9.11 7.42
C ALA A 37 -12.49 -8.79 5.99
N THR A 38 -13.58 -8.02 5.86
CA THR A 38 -14.09 -7.58 4.56
C THR A 38 -13.10 -6.65 3.85
N ARG A 39 -12.49 -5.72 4.59
CA ARG A 39 -11.46 -4.81 4.05
C ARG A 39 -10.27 -5.59 3.51
N LYS A 40 -9.78 -6.58 4.27
CA LYS A 40 -8.67 -7.45 3.86
C LYS A 40 -9.01 -8.27 2.60
N VAL A 41 -10.20 -8.85 2.56
CA VAL A 41 -10.68 -9.60 1.38
C VAL A 41 -10.80 -8.68 0.16
N LEU A 42 -11.26 -7.45 0.34
CA LEU A 42 -11.36 -6.47 -0.74
C LEU A 42 -9.98 -6.05 -1.27
N LEU A 43 -9.01 -5.80 -0.39
CA LEU A 43 -7.61 -5.56 -0.79
C LEU A 43 -7.02 -6.77 -1.52
N GLN A 44 -7.26 -7.99 -1.02
CA GLN A 44 -6.80 -9.20 -1.68
C GLN A 44 -7.48 -9.42 -3.06
N ALA A 45 -8.73 -8.99 -3.22
CA ALA A 45 -9.43 -9.02 -4.50
C ALA A 45 -8.88 -7.99 -5.50
N LEU A 46 -8.28 -6.89 -5.03
CA LEU A 46 -7.56 -5.93 -5.88
C LEU A 46 -6.25 -6.52 -6.39
N GLU A 47 -5.52 -7.24 -5.54
CA GLU A 47 -4.25 -7.90 -5.88
C GLU A 47 -4.46 -9.10 -6.82
N ASP A 48 -5.47 -9.94 -6.55
CA ASP A 48 -5.78 -11.12 -7.36
C ASP A 48 -7.27 -11.15 -7.76
N PRO A 49 -7.64 -10.44 -8.85
CA PRO A 49 -9.01 -10.38 -9.33
C PRO A 49 -9.57 -11.74 -9.74
N ARG A 50 -8.70 -12.70 -10.11
CA ARG A 50 -9.10 -14.01 -10.63
C ARG A 50 -9.68 -14.91 -9.54
N ARG A 51 -9.32 -14.66 -8.28
CA ARG A 51 -9.74 -15.45 -7.13
C ARG A 51 -11.22 -15.30 -6.77
N TYR A 52 -11.83 -14.17 -7.14
CA TYR A 52 -13.21 -13.82 -6.80
C TYR A 52 -14.08 -13.60 -8.05
N VAL A 53 -13.88 -14.40 -9.09
CA VAL A 53 -14.66 -14.32 -10.33
C VAL A 53 -15.85 -15.29 -10.26
N GLY A 54 -17.06 -14.79 -10.49
CA GLY A 54 -18.25 -15.62 -10.67
C GLY A 54 -19.54 -14.95 -10.21
N ARG A 55 -20.66 -15.34 -10.81
CA ARG A 55 -21.98 -14.98 -10.29
C ARG A 55 -22.33 -15.90 -9.12
N PRO A 56 -23.09 -15.40 -8.12
CA PRO A 56 -23.66 -16.28 -7.12
C PRO A 56 -24.54 -17.33 -7.83
N ALA A 57 -24.17 -18.60 -7.72
CA ALA A 57 -24.94 -19.71 -8.28
C ALA A 57 -25.77 -20.34 -7.16
N ASN A 58 -26.92 -20.91 -7.49
CA ASN A 58 -27.75 -21.57 -6.49
C ASN A 58 -26.95 -22.77 -5.88
N PRO A 59 -26.75 -22.80 -4.55
CA PRO A 59 -25.86 -23.76 -3.89
C PRO A 59 -26.31 -25.22 -4.08
N LEU A 60 -27.60 -25.47 -4.33
CA LEU A 60 -28.11 -26.82 -4.60
C LEU A 60 -27.51 -27.44 -5.86
N TRP A 61 -27.09 -26.63 -6.84
CA TRP A 61 -26.44 -27.13 -8.06
C TRP A 61 -25.03 -27.69 -7.82
N ALA A 62 -24.38 -27.35 -6.69
CA ALA A 62 -23.06 -27.89 -6.36
C ALA A 62 -23.13 -29.40 -6.01
N ALA A 63 -24.26 -29.87 -5.49
CA ALA A 63 -24.46 -31.27 -5.12
C ALA A 63 -24.96 -32.15 -6.28
N VAL A 64 -25.51 -31.55 -7.35
CA VAL A 64 -26.10 -32.26 -8.50
C VAL A 64 -25.14 -33.28 -9.14
N PRO A 65 -23.84 -32.99 -9.38
CA PRO A 65 -22.92 -33.97 -9.97
C PRO A 65 -22.68 -35.19 -9.07
N LEU A 66 -22.69 -34.99 -7.75
CA LEU A 66 -22.53 -36.05 -6.75
C LEU A 66 -23.80 -36.87 -6.57
N LEU A 67 -24.97 -36.23 -6.63
CA LEU A 67 -26.25 -36.94 -6.67
C LEU A 67 -26.40 -37.76 -7.96
N ALA A 68 -25.95 -37.24 -9.09
CA ALA A 68 -25.98 -37.97 -10.36
C ALA A 68 -25.04 -39.19 -10.37
N ARG A 69 -23.85 -39.09 -9.77
CA ARG A 69 -22.85 -40.18 -9.73
C ARG A 69 -23.04 -41.15 -8.56
N GLY A 70 -23.37 -40.65 -7.37
CA GLY A 70 -23.54 -41.45 -6.15
C GLY A 70 -24.99 -41.94 -5.95
N GLY A 71 -25.98 -41.15 -6.36
CA GLY A 71 -27.39 -41.49 -6.20
C GLY A 71 -27.82 -42.69 -7.05
N ALA A 72 -27.22 -42.89 -8.23
CA ALA A 72 -27.50 -44.06 -9.06
C ALA A 72 -27.10 -45.38 -8.38
N GLY A 73 -25.94 -45.41 -7.70
CA GLY A 73 -25.47 -46.59 -6.96
C GLY A 73 -26.28 -46.85 -5.69
N VAL A 74 -26.63 -45.79 -4.95
CA VAL A 74 -27.45 -45.88 -3.73
C VAL A 74 -28.89 -46.30 -4.05
N ALA A 75 -29.50 -45.75 -5.11
CA ALA A 75 -30.84 -46.13 -5.54
C ALA A 75 -30.89 -47.59 -6.03
N ALA A 76 -29.88 -48.03 -6.80
CA ALA A 76 -29.78 -49.42 -7.23
C ALA A 76 -29.65 -50.39 -6.04
N ALA A 77 -28.80 -50.07 -5.05
CA ALA A 77 -28.65 -50.86 -3.83
C ALA A 77 -29.94 -50.92 -3.00
N ALA A 78 -30.67 -49.81 -2.88
CA ALA A 78 -31.95 -49.75 -2.15
C ALA A 78 -33.06 -50.56 -2.84
N VAL A 79 -33.12 -50.56 -4.18
CA VAL A 79 -34.06 -51.39 -4.95
C VAL A 79 -33.74 -52.87 -4.77
N VAL A 80 -32.47 -53.26 -4.85
CA VAL A 80 -32.03 -54.65 -4.62
C VAL A 80 -32.31 -55.08 -3.17
N TRP A 81 -32.10 -54.19 -2.18
CA TRP A 81 -32.42 -54.48 -0.77
C TRP A 81 -33.92 -54.70 -0.56
N ARG A 82 -34.75 -53.82 -1.13
CA ARG A 82 -36.21 -53.94 -1.02
C ARG A 82 -36.73 -55.22 -1.70
N TRP A 83 -36.10 -55.63 -2.80
CA TRP A 83 -36.48 -56.84 -3.52
C TRP A 83 -36.03 -58.12 -2.80
N THR A 84 -34.88 -58.09 -2.13
CA THR A 84 -34.34 -59.25 -1.38
C THR A 84 -34.88 -59.38 0.04
N GLY A 85 -35.18 -58.28 0.74
CA GLY A 85 -35.78 -58.31 2.09
C GLY A 85 -37.25 -58.71 2.13
N GLY A 86 -37.91 -58.87 0.97
CA GLY A 86 -39.26 -59.41 0.85
C GLY A 86 -39.31 -60.93 0.65
N LEU A 87 -38.16 -61.60 0.59
CA LEU A 87 -38.08 -63.06 0.56
C LEU A 87 -38.02 -63.56 2.00
N GLU A 88 -39.17 -63.63 2.66
CA GLU A 88 -39.35 -64.53 3.81
C GLU A 88 -39.12 -65.95 3.30
N ILE A 89 -37.92 -66.48 3.56
CA ILE A 89 -37.61 -67.88 3.31
C ILE A 89 -38.44 -68.67 4.32
N ALA A 90 -39.49 -69.33 3.81
CA ALA A 90 -40.32 -70.24 4.58
C ALA A 90 -39.43 -71.25 5.31
N ASP A 91 -39.68 -71.38 6.61
CA ASP A 91 -38.97 -72.24 7.55
C ASP A 91 -38.99 -73.70 7.05
N PRO A 92 -37.87 -74.26 6.56
CA PRO A 92 -37.85 -75.65 6.15
C PRO A 92 -37.62 -76.50 7.39
N ALA A 93 -38.70 -77.10 7.88
CA ALA A 93 -38.64 -78.17 8.85
C ALA A 93 -37.64 -79.23 8.38
N SER A 94 -36.64 -79.46 9.23
CA SER A 94 -35.51 -80.36 9.06
C SER A 94 -35.91 -81.80 8.70
N ASP A 95 -35.32 -82.35 7.63
CA ASP A 95 -34.94 -83.76 7.62
C ASP A 95 -33.55 -83.91 6.97
N SER A 96 -32.57 -84.24 7.81
CA SER A 96 -31.14 -84.10 7.57
C SER A 96 -30.51 -85.42 7.16
N SER A 97 -30.48 -85.75 5.86
CA SER A 97 -29.57 -86.79 5.35
C SER A 97 -29.43 -86.80 3.82
N THR A 98 -29.05 -85.71 3.17
CA THR A 98 -28.53 -85.77 1.78
C THR A 98 -27.67 -84.56 1.45
N LEU A 99 -26.85 -84.71 0.40
CA LEU A 99 -26.00 -83.72 -0.27
C LEU A 99 -26.69 -82.35 -0.53
N VAL A 100 -28.02 -82.33 -0.50
CA VAL A 100 -28.90 -81.17 -0.59
C VAL A 100 -28.77 -80.22 0.61
N GLY A 101 -28.59 -80.72 1.84
CA GLY A 101 -28.48 -79.87 3.05
C GLY A 101 -27.19 -79.05 3.13
N ALA A 102 -26.09 -79.57 2.59
CA ALA A 102 -24.84 -78.81 2.46
C ALA A 102 -24.94 -77.69 1.40
N GLN A 103 -25.78 -77.91 0.39
CA GLN A 103 -26.07 -76.95 -0.67
C GLN A 103 -26.95 -75.80 -0.17
N ASP A 104 -27.96 -76.12 0.65
CA ASP A 104 -28.83 -75.13 1.30
C ASP A 104 -28.07 -74.26 2.30
N GLN A 105 -27.14 -74.84 3.07
CA GLN A 105 -26.32 -74.08 4.00
C GLN A 105 -25.31 -73.15 3.31
N LEU A 106 -24.82 -73.53 2.12
CA LEU A 106 -23.99 -72.65 1.27
C LEU A 106 -24.82 -71.52 0.64
N LEU A 107 -26.06 -71.82 0.23
CA LEU A 107 -27.01 -70.82 -0.28
C LEU A 107 -27.39 -69.81 0.80
N GLN A 108 -27.72 -70.26 2.02
CA GLN A 108 -28.02 -69.37 3.15
C GLN A 108 -26.81 -68.51 3.55
N LYS A 109 -25.60 -69.10 3.61
CA LYS A 109 -24.38 -68.30 3.87
C LYS A 109 -24.10 -67.28 2.78
N ALA A 110 -24.40 -67.60 1.51
CA ALA A 110 -24.26 -66.65 0.41
C ALA A 110 -25.32 -65.54 0.49
N VAL A 111 -26.56 -65.85 0.84
CA VAL A 111 -27.64 -64.87 1.05
C VAL A 111 -27.32 -63.96 2.23
N ASP A 112 -26.84 -64.48 3.35
CA ASP A 112 -26.43 -63.69 4.53
C ASP A 112 -25.21 -62.80 4.24
N LEU A 113 -24.23 -63.28 3.45
CA LEU A 113 -23.11 -62.46 2.98
C LEU A 113 -23.57 -61.33 2.07
N VAL A 114 -24.51 -61.61 1.17
CA VAL A 114 -25.11 -60.59 0.30
C VAL A 114 -25.90 -59.58 1.12
N HIS A 115 -26.69 -60.02 2.09
CA HIS A 115 -27.44 -59.12 2.98
C HIS A 115 -26.52 -58.28 3.85
N THR A 116 -25.45 -58.84 4.42
CA THR A 116 -24.50 -58.06 5.22
C THR A 116 -23.72 -57.03 4.39
N LEU A 117 -23.34 -57.37 3.15
CA LEU A 117 -22.76 -56.39 2.21
C LEU A 117 -23.74 -55.30 1.81
N LEU A 118 -25.01 -55.67 1.60
CA LEU A 118 -26.05 -54.74 1.20
C LEU A 118 -26.45 -53.81 2.36
N ALA A 119 -26.30 -54.25 3.63
CA ALA A 119 -26.61 -53.47 4.84
C ALA A 119 -25.67 -52.28 5.07
N VAL A 120 -24.60 -52.15 4.28
CA VAL A 120 -23.65 -51.02 4.30
C VAL A 120 -24.17 -49.81 3.49
N TRP A 121 -25.22 -49.98 2.68
CA TRP A 121 -25.81 -48.91 1.87
C TRP A 121 -26.29 -47.66 2.65
N PRO A 122 -26.89 -47.72 3.85
CA PRO A 122 -27.30 -46.51 4.59
C PRO A 122 -26.09 -45.72 5.10
N LEU A 123 -24.96 -46.38 5.40
CA LEU A 123 -23.71 -45.70 5.73
C LEU A 123 -23.15 -44.98 4.52
N ALA A 124 -23.15 -45.63 3.34
CA ALA A 124 -22.73 -45.00 2.10
C ALA A 124 -23.65 -43.81 1.71
N ALA A 125 -24.96 -43.96 1.88
CA ALA A 125 -25.93 -42.88 1.67
C ALA A 125 -25.71 -41.72 2.66
N GLY A 126 -25.42 -42.02 3.93
CA GLY A 126 -25.07 -41.03 4.95
C GLY A 126 -23.81 -40.24 4.59
N VAL A 127 -22.75 -40.92 4.13
CA VAL A 127 -21.51 -40.26 3.67
C VAL A 127 -21.76 -39.34 2.48
N VAL A 128 -22.52 -39.81 1.47
CA VAL A 128 -22.88 -38.98 0.31
C VAL A 128 -23.72 -37.77 0.73
N ALA A 129 -24.67 -37.94 1.67
CA ALA A 129 -25.48 -36.85 2.19
C ALA A 129 -24.63 -35.80 2.92
N VAL A 130 -23.66 -36.22 3.75
CA VAL A 130 -22.73 -35.32 4.45
C VAL A 130 -21.84 -34.57 3.45
N LEU A 131 -21.32 -35.25 2.41
CA LEU A 131 -20.53 -34.61 1.36
C LEU A 131 -21.35 -33.59 0.56
N CYS A 132 -22.58 -33.93 0.18
CA CYS A 132 -23.51 -33.01 -0.47
C CYS A 132 -23.83 -31.81 0.42
N ALA A 133 -24.11 -32.02 1.71
CA ALA A 133 -24.35 -30.95 2.67
C ALA A 133 -23.12 -30.05 2.82
N GLY A 134 -21.91 -30.63 2.87
CA GLY A 134 -20.65 -29.90 2.91
C GLY A 134 -20.45 -29.01 1.68
N LEU A 135 -20.69 -29.52 0.48
CA LEU A 135 -20.57 -28.72 -0.76
C LEU A 135 -21.63 -27.63 -0.88
N VAL A 136 -22.87 -27.91 -0.46
CA VAL A 136 -23.94 -26.90 -0.41
C VAL A 136 -23.58 -25.81 0.60
N ALA A 137 -23.08 -26.19 1.78
CA ALA A 137 -22.64 -25.26 2.81
C ALA A 137 -21.45 -24.39 2.34
N ASP A 138 -20.41 -25.01 1.78
CA ASP A 138 -19.25 -24.31 1.22
C ASP A 138 -19.66 -23.33 0.11
N ARG A 139 -20.52 -23.77 -0.81
CA ARG A 139 -21.04 -22.90 -1.88
C ARG A 139 -21.91 -21.76 -1.36
N ALA A 140 -22.69 -22.00 -0.30
CA ALA A 140 -23.50 -20.99 0.37
C ALA A 140 -22.62 -19.94 1.09
N LEU A 141 -21.55 -20.39 1.77
CA LEU A 141 -20.56 -19.51 2.38
C LEU A 141 -19.83 -18.67 1.33
N TYR A 142 -19.37 -19.28 0.22
CA TYR A 142 -18.74 -18.56 -0.89
C TYR A 142 -19.71 -17.56 -1.55
N ASN A 143 -20.99 -17.91 -1.72
CA ASN A 143 -22.01 -16.95 -2.18
C ASN A 143 -22.19 -15.77 -1.21
N GLY A 144 -22.17 -16.05 0.09
CA GLY A 144 -22.22 -15.02 1.13
C GLY A 144 -21.03 -14.07 1.03
N GLN A 145 -19.82 -14.62 0.85
CA GLN A 145 -18.60 -13.84 0.63
C GLN A 145 -18.68 -12.99 -0.65
N LEU A 146 -19.14 -13.57 -1.77
CA LEU A 146 -19.33 -12.82 -3.02
C LEU A 146 -20.32 -11.66 -2.86
N ARG A 147 -21.43 -11.85 -2.13
CA ARG A 147 -22.39 -10.77 -1.86
C ARG A 147 -21.79 -9.68 -0.98
N ARG A 148 -21.05 -10.06 0.06
CA ARG A 148 -20.34 -9.11 0.94
C ARG A 148 -19.28 -8.33 0.16
N LEU A 149 -18.54 -9.00 -0.72
CA LEU A 149 -17.56 -8.37 -1.60
C LEU A 149 -18.25 -7.43 -2.60
N ALA A 150 -19.36 -7.83 -3.22
CA ALA A 150 -20.12 -6.99 -4.13
C ALA A 150 -20.69 -5.75 -3.43
N ALA A 151 -21.16 -5.88 -2.20
CA ALA A 151 -21.57 -4.74 -1.38
C ALA A 151 -20.37 -3.83 -1.05
N ALA A 152 -19.25 -4.41 -0.63
CA ALA A 152 -18.03 -3.67 -0.32
C ALA A 152 -17.42 -2.98 -1.55
N GLN A 153 -17.55 -3.55 -2.74
CA GLN A 153 -17.14 -2.92 -4.00
C GLN A 153 -17.90 -1.62 -4.30
N GLN A 154 -19.09 -1.40 -3.75
CA GLN A 154 -19.79 -0.12 -3.89
C GLN A 154 -19.07 1.02 -3.15
N HIS A 155 -18.35 0.68 -2.09
CA HIS A 155 -17.52 1.57 -1.27
C HIS A 155 -16.08 1.67 -1.78
N LEU A 156 -15.81 1.16 -2.98
CA LEU A 156 -14.52 1.24 -3.65
C LEU A 156 -14.68 1.87 -5.03
N VAL A 157 -13.78 2.79 -5.37
CA VAL A 157 -13.65 3.29 -6.74
C VAL A 157 -12.33 2.80 -7.30
N HIS A 158 -12.41 1.95 -8.33
CA HIS A 158 -11.23 1.47 -9.03
C HIS A 158 -10.91 2.39 -10.22
N PRO A 159 -9.64 2.73 -10.49
CA PRO A 159 -9.25 3.56 -11.65
C PRO A 159 -9.75 2.99 -12.98
N ARG A 160 -9.81 1.66 -13.11
CA ARG A 160 -10.35 0.97 -14.31
C ARG A 160 -11.83 1.28 -14.58
N ASP A 161 -12.59 1.67 -13.57
CA ASP A 161 -14.01 2.03 -13.70
C ASP A 161 -14.16 3.45 -14.26
N LEU A 162 -13.08 4.24 -14.28
CA LEU A 162 -13.05 5.64 -14.72
C LEU A 162 -12.64 5.76 -16.20
N THR A 163 -13.17 6.78 -16.90
CA THR A 163 -12.67 7.19 -18.22
C THR A 163 -11.25 7.76 -18.11
N ALA A 164 -10.52 7.86 -19.22
CA ALA A 164 -9.12 8.33 -19.19
C ALA A 164 -8.98 9.71 -18.52
N ASP A 165 -9.80 10.67 -18.92
CA ASP A 165 -9.79 12.03 -18.37
C ASP A 165 -10.12 12.03 -16.86
N ALA A 166 -11.06 11.18 -16.44
CA ALA A 166 -11.42 11.03 -15.03
C ALA A 166 -10.30 10.37 -14.21
N GLN A 167 -9.54 9.43 -14.79
CA GLN A 167 -8.36 8.86 -14.14
C GLN A 167 -7.28 9.92 -13.93
N GLU A 168 -7.05 10.78 -14.92
CA GLU A 168 -6.08 11.87 -14.83
C GLU A 168 -6.46 12.87 -13.72
N LEU A 169 -7.73 13.29 -13.68
CA LEU A 169 -8.22 14.20 -12.62
C LEU A 169 -8.09 13.59 -11.22
N LEU A 170 -8.41 12.30 -11.07
CA LEU A 170 -8.22 11.62 -9.78
C LEU A 170 -6.74 11.55 -9.39
N ALA A 171 -5.85 11.23 -10.32
CA ALA A 171 -4.42 11.20 -10.07
C ALA A 171 -3.85 12.58 -9.68
N ARG A 172 -4.33 13.64 -10.31
CA ARG A 172 -3.99 15.04 -9.96
C ARG A 172 -4.43 15.38 -8.53
N ALA A 173 -5.68 15.07 -8.18
CA ALA A 173 -6.19 15.30 -6.82
C ALA A 173 -5.38 14.54 -5.76
N GLN A 174 -5.10 13.26 -6.00
CA GLN A 174 -4.31 12.43 -5.09
C GLN A 174 -2.88 12.95 -4.93
N ARG A 175 -2.24 13.42 -6.01
CA ARG A 175 -0.91 14.04 -5.94
C ARG A 175 -0.92 15.32 -5.12
N ALA A 176 -1.90 16.20 -5.32
CA ALA A 176 -2.03 17.43 -4.55
C ALA A 176 -2.20 17.13 -3.05
N MET A 177 -3.09 16.20 -2.68
CA MET A 177 -3.28 15.79 -1.28
C MET A 177 -2.00 15.17 -0.69
N THR A 178 -1.32 14.30 -1.44
CA THR A 178 -0.06 13.66 -1.01
C THR A 178 1.02 14.72 -0.78
N ALA A 179 1.15 15.69 -1.69
CA ALA A 179 2.13 16.77 -1.58
C ALA A 179 1.91 17.62 -0.31
N VAL A 180 0.66 17.87 0.08
CA VAL A 180 0.35 18.56 1.33
C VAL A 180 0.73 17.70 2.55
N LEU A 181 0.34 16.42 2.56
CA LEU A 181 0.62 15.54 3.71
C LEU A 181 2.12 15.30 3.91
N ASP A 182 2.89 15.24 2.82
CA ASP A 182 4.34 15.01 2.83
C ASP A 182 5.14 16.30 3.11
N SER A 183 4.49 17.47 3.11
CA SER A 183 5.16 18.76 3.35
C SER A 183 5.76 18.85 4.76
N LYS A 184 6.85 19.61 4.89
CA LYS A 184 7.52 19.81 6.18
C LYS A 184 6.63 20.60 7.14
N VAL A 185 5.95 21.65 6.66
CA VAL A 185 5.05 22.46 7.47
C VAL A 185 3.87 21.66 8.00
N HIS A 186 3.39 20.65 7.26
CA HIS A 186 2.37 19.72 7.76
C HIS A 186 2.94 18.80 8.84
N ARG A 187 4.10 18.17 8.59
CA ARG A 187 4.73 17.24 9.53
C ARG A 187 5.14 17.90 10.85
N GLU A 188 5.57 19.15 10.79
CA GLU A 188 5.96 19.96 11.95
C GLU A 188 4.74 20.69 12.58
N GLN A 189 3.51 20.32 12.19
CA GLN A 189 2.25 20.79 12.77
C GLN A 189 2.02 22.31 12.71
N TRP A 190 2.64 23.01 11.74
CA TRP A 190 2.33 24.42 11.44
C TRP A 190 0.99 24.59 10.72
N LEU A 191 0.50 23.51 10.11
CA LEU A 191 -0.84 23.38 9.58
C LEU A 191 -1.69 22.52 10.52
N ASP A 192 -3.02 22.66 10.44
CA ASP A 192 -3.96 21.79 11.13
C ASP A 192 -3.91 20.37 10.53
N ALA A 193 -2.92 19.60 10.98
CA ALA A 193 -2.63 18.26 10.48
C ALA A 193 -3.81 17.32 10.71
N GLN A 194 -4.45 17.40 11.89
CA GLN A 194 -5.61 16.59 12.21
C GLN A 194 -6.78 16.86 11.25
N ARG A 195 -7.04 18.13 10.93
CA ARG A 195 -8.08 18.47 9.95
C ARG A 195 -7.75 17.97 8.56
N ASN A 196 -6.50 18.10 8.12
CA ASN A 196 -6.08 17.63 6.80
C ASN A 196 -6.16 16.10 6.67
N GLU A 197 -5.64 15.38 7.66
CA GLU A 197 -5.71 13.91 7.74
C GLU A 197 -7.15 13.38 7.80
N ALA A 198 -8.05 14.10 8.49
CA ALA A 198 -9.46 13.71 8.55
C ALA A 198 -10.26 14.11 7.30
N ALA A 199 -9.93 15.24 6.66
CA ALA A 199 -10.68 15.76 5.53
C ALA A 199 -10.28 15.11 4.20
N PHE A 200 -8.99 14.87 3.97
CA PHE A 200 -8.50 14.39 2.69
C PHE A 200 -9.04 13.04 2.24
N PRO A 201 -9.15 12.00 3.11
CA PRO A 201 -9.79 10.74 2.71
C PRO A 201 -11.22 10.94 2.23
N ARG A 202 -12.00 11.81 2.90
CA ARG A 202 -13.37 12.13 2.50
C ARG A 202 -13.44 12.90 1.19
N GLN A 203 -12.53 13.85 0.99
CA GLN A 203 -12.45 14.60 -0.28
C GLN A 203 -12.02 13.71 -1.44
N ALA A 204 -11.05 12.81 -1.22
CA ALA A 204 -10.60 11.84 -2.21
C ALA A 204 -11.75 10.91 -2.61
N TRP A 205 -12.51 10.41 -1.62
CA TRP A 205 -13.69 9.59 -1.87
C TRP A 205 -14.77 10.35 -2.64
N ALA A 206 -15.12 11.56 -2.22
CA ALA A 206 -16.14 12.37 -2.90
C ALA A 206 -15.76 12.63 -4.37
N ILE A 207 -14.51 13.01 -4.64
CA ILE A 207 -14.01 13.21 -6.01
C ILE A 207 -14.05 11.91 -6.80
N ALA A 208 -13.56 10.80 -6.24
CA ALA A 208 -13.54 9.51 -6.92
C ALA A 208 -14.97 9.01 -7.21
N HIS A 209 -15.90 9.19 -6.28
CA HIS A 209 -17.30 8.85 -6.41
C HIS A 209 -17.97 9.65 -7.54
N ASP A 210 -17.82 10.98 -7.52
CA ASP A 210 -18.35 11.88 -8.55
C ASP A 210 -17.78 11.51 -9.94
N LEU A 211 -16.49 11.19 -10.02
CA LEU A 211 -15.83 10.76 -11.27
C LEU A 211 -16.31 9.38 -11.75
N ARG A 212 -16.62 8.46 -10.83
CA ARG A 212 -17.22 7.15 -11.17
C ARG A 212 -18.61 7.33 -11.76
N ASP A 213 -19.42 8.21 -11.18
CA ASP A 213 -20.75 8.51 -11.67
C ASP A 213 -20.70 9.20 -13.04
N TYR A 214 -19.83 10.20 -13.20
CA TYR A 214 -19.53 10.81 -14.50
C TYR A 214 -19.11 9.76 -15.53
N SER A 215 -18.11 8.92 -15.22
CA SER A 215 -17.58 7.90 -16.14
C SER A 215 -18.65 6.89 -16.56
N ARG A 216 -19.53 6.49 -15.63
CA ARG A 216 -20.66 5.59 -15.92
C ARG A 216 -21.63 6.22 -16.93
N VAL A 217 -21.96 7.50 -16.78
CA VAL A 217 -22.86 8.18 -17.70
C VAL A 217 -22.17 8.48 -19.04
N ALA A 218 -20.92 8.94 -19.02
CA ALA A 218 -20.12 9.22 -20.21
C ALA A 218 -19.96 7.97 -21.10
N ARG A 219 -19.67 6.80 -20.52
CA ARG A 219 -19.60 5.54 -21.29
C ARG A 219 -20.94 5.15 -21.93
N LYS A 220 -22.07 5.46 -21.29
CA LYS A 220 -23.41 5.22 -21.87
C LYS A 220 -23.69 6.15 -23.05
N GLU A 221 -23.25 7.40 -22.97
CA GLU A 221 -23.38 8.35 -24.09
C GLU A 221 -22.56 7.92 -25.30
N HIS A 222 -21.32 7.45 -25.11
CA HIS A 222 -20.48 6.94 -26.20
C HIS A 222 -21.08 5.73 -26.93
N ARG A 223 -21.99 4.98 -26.29
CA ARG A 223 -22.69 3.84 -26.89
C ARG A 223 -24.00 4.22 -27.60
N THR A 224 -24.47 5.45 -27.39
CA THR A 224 -25.71 5.96 -27.98
C THR A 224 -25.37 6.66 -29.30
N PRO A 225 -26.17 6.51 -30.38
CA PRO A 225 -25.95 7.26 -31.61
C PRO A 225 -25.84 8.77 -31.33
N GLN A 226 -24.73 9.38 -31.77
CA GLN A 226 -24.43 10.79 -31.49
C GLN A 226 -25.22 11.76 -32.39
N GLU A 227 -25.77 11.24 -33.48
CA GLU A 227 -26.50 11.99 -34.50
C GLU A 227 -27.88 11.37 -34.70
N THR A 228 -28.87 12.22 -34.88
CA THR A 228 -30.26 11.87 -35.13
C THR A 228 -30.86 12.93 -36.03
N ASP A 229 -31.64 12.51 -37.02
CA ASP A 229 -32.29 13.42 -37.96
C ASP A 229 -33.47 14.18 -37.31
N ASN A 230 -33.85 13.82 -36.09
CA ASN A 230 -34.91 14.46 -35.34
C ASN A 230 -34.36 15.62 -34.50
N ALA A 231 -34.70 16.86 -34.87
CA ALA A 231 -34.25 18.08 -34.20
C ALA A 231 -34.55 18.10 -32.69
N THR A 232 -35.71 17.60 -32.25
CA THR A 232 -36.09 17.55 -30.83
C THR A 232 -35.19 16.61 -30.03
N VAL A 233 -34.82 15.47 -30.64
CA VAL A 233 -33.91 14.50 -30.00
C VAL A 233 -32.48 15.04 -29.97
N ALA A 234 -32.05 15.75 -31.01
CA ALA A 234 -30.74 16.41 -31.06
C ALA A 234 -30.58 17.49 -29.98
N GLU A 235 -31.62 18.30 -29.74
CA GLU A 235 -31.63 19.29 -28.65
C GLU A 235 -31.50 18.62 -27.27
N LEU A 236 -32.24 17.54 -27.04
CA LEU A 236 -32.17 16.79 -25.78
C LEU A 236 -30.78 16.17 -25.55
N LEU A 237 -30.15 15.61 -26.59
CA LEU A 237 -28.79 15.08 -26.52
C LEU A 237 -27.77 16.19 -26.21
N THR A 238 -27.95 17.38 -26.77
CA THR A 238 -27.08 18.54 -26.52
C THR A 238 -27.21 19.03 -25.08
N SER A 239 -28.45 19.13 -24.57
CA SER A 239 -28.72 19.49 -23.18
C SER A 239 -28.06 18.50 -22.21
N ARG A 240 -28.18 17.21 -22.49
CA ARG A 240 -27.57 16.14 -21.69
C ARG A 240 -26.04 16.24 -21.64
N ARG A 241 -25.39 16.45 -22.79
CA ARG A 241 -23.93 16.67 -22.88
C ARG A 241 -23.51 17.90 -22.07
N ARG A 242 -24.29 18.99 -22.13
CA ARG A 242 -24.02 20.20 -21.35
C ARG A 242 -24.06 19.94 -19.85
N VAL A 243 -25.04 19.17 -19.37
CA VAL A 243 -25.14 18.77 -17.95
C VAL A 243 -23.91 17.96 -17.52
N LEU A 244 -23.46 17.02 -18.35
CA LEU A 244 -22.25 16.24 -18.05
C LEU A 244 -20.98 17.10 -18.04
N ALA A 245 -20.83 18.01 -19.00
CA ALA A 245 -19.71 18.94 -19.05
C ALA A 245 -19.68 19.85 -17.81
N THR A 246 -20.84 20.37 -17.38
CA THR A 246 -20.95 21.16 -16.15
C THR A 246 -20.56 20.35 -14.91
N SER A 247 -20.98 19.08 -14.84
CA SER A 247 -20.61 18.18 -13.73
C SER A 247 -19.09 17.97 -13.66
N LEU A 248 -18.46 17.66 -14.80
CA LEU A 248 -17.01 17.48 -14.89
C LEU A 248 -16.27 18.76 -14.49
N HIS A 249 -16.72 19.91 -15.00
CA HIS A 249 -16.11 21.21 -14.68
C HIS A 249 -16.18 21.54 -13.18
N GLY A 250 -17.26 21.15 -12.50
CA GLY A 250 -17.37 21.27 -11.05
C GLY A 250 -16.30 20.45 -10.30
N ILE A 251 -16.02 19.23 -10.77
CA ILE A 251 -14.97 18.38 -10.22
C ILE A 251 -13.59 18.97 -10.50
N GLU A 252 -13.33 19.41 -11.75
CA GLU A 252 -12.08 20.08 -12.13
C GLU A 252 -11.76 21.27 -11.24
N ARG A 253 -12.76 22.13 -10.96
CA ARG A 253 -12.59 23.25 -10.05
C ARG A 253 -12.21 22.83 -8.64
N ARG A 254 -12.78 21.72 -8.13
CA ARG A 254 -12.42 21.17 -6.81
C ARG A 254 -10.98 20.66 -6.81
N VAL A 255 -10.55 19.97 -7.88
CA VAL A 255 -9.17 19.50 -8.05
C VAL A 255 -8.20 20.69 -8.15
N ALA A 256 -8.53 21.71 -8.93
CA ALA A 256 -7.72 22.92 -9.06
C ALA A 256 -7.56 23.67 -7.73
N ALA A 257 -8.61 23.70 -6.88
CA ALA A 257 -8.51 24.27 -5.54
C ALA A 257 -7.55 23.47 -4.64
N LEU A 258 -7.55 22.14 -4.73
CA LEU A 258 -6.60 21.29 -4.01
C LEU A 258 -5.16 21.50 -4.51
N GLU A 259 -4.96 21.63 -5.81
CA GLU A 259 -3.65 21.93 -6.40
C GLU A 259 -3.14 23.31 -5.98
N ALA A 260 -4.01 24.33 -5.96
CA ALA A 260 -3.67 25.65 -5.46
C ALA A 260 -3.29 25.62 -3.97
N TYR A 261 -4.02 24.85 -3.15
CA TYR A 261 -3.68 24.64 -1.75
C TYR A 261 -2.31 23.97 -1.61
N ALA A 262 -2.04 22.91 -2.37
CA ALA A 262 -0.74 22.24 -2.38
C ALA A 262 0.41 23.18 -2.79
N SER A 263 0.18 24.07 -3.76
CA SER A 263 1.17 25.08 -4.16
C SER A 263 1.45 26.10 -3.04
N GLN A 264 0.43 26.53 -2.30
CA GLN A 264 0.61 27.44 -1.16
C GLN A 264 1.38 26.76 -0.02
N VAL A 265 1.10 25.48 0.24
CA VAL A 265 1.84 24.68 1.21
C VAL A 265 3.30 24.50 0.78
N ALA A 266 3.57 24.29 -0.50
CA ALA A 266 4.94 24.22 -1.01
C ALA A 266 5.69 25.55 -0.87
N GLU A 267 5.03 26.69 -1.05
CA GLU A 267 5.64 28.00 -0.77
C GLU A 267 5.93 28.16 0.72
N ALA A 268 5.00 27.77 1.60
CA ALA A 268 5.22 27.78 3.04
C ALA A 268 6.40 26.89 3.46
N ASP A 269 6.57 25.72 2.84
CA ASP A 269 7.73 24.84 3.02
C ASP A 269 9.05 25.53 2.64
N ALA A 270 9.06 26.28 1.53
CA ALA A 270 10.24 27.03 1.12
C ALA A 270 10.60 28.11 2.15
N ARG A 271 9.62 28.90 2.61
CA ARG A 271 9.86 29.91 3.67
C ARG A 271 10.29 29.28 4.98
N TYR A 272 9.72 28.14 5.35
CA TYR A 272 10.14 27.40 6.53
C TYR A 272 11.60 26.94 6.42
N ALA A 273 12.03 26.48 5.24
CA ALA A 273 13.43 26.11 5.01
C ALA A 273 14.38 27.32 5.12
N GLU A 274 14.00 28.48 4.59
CA GLU A 274 14.76 29.73 4.73
C GLU A 274 14.93 30.14 6.19
N VAL A 275 13.84 30.11 6.97
CA VAL A 275 13.88 30.42 8.42
C VAL A 275 14.82 29.46 9.16
N ARG A 276 14.74 28.16 8.87
CA ARG A 276 15.63 27.15 9.47
C ARG A 276 17.10 27.36 9.10
N GLU A 277 17.39 27.83 7.89
CA GLU A 277 18.75 28.15 7.49
C GLU A 277 19.29 29.38 8.23
N ILE A 278 18.47 30.42 8.37
CA ILE A 278 18.82 31.61 9.16
C ILE A 278 19.09 31.24 10.62
N GLU A 279 18.22 30.44 11.24
CA GLU A 279 18.43 29.95 12.62
C GLU A 279 19.76 29.19 12.76
N ARG A 280 20.09 28.33 11.80
CA ARG A 280 21.35 27.58 11.79
C ARG A 280 22.58 28.49 11.65
N LEU A 281 22.50 29.52 10.81
CA LEU A 281 23.58 30.50 10.64
C LEU A 281 23.75 31.40 11.86
N ALA A 282 22.63 31.80 12.49
CA ALA A 282 22.65 32.58 13.73
C ALA A 282 23.30 31.78 14.87
N ALA A 283 22.95 30.51 15.04
CA ALA A 283 23.56 29.64 16.04
C ALA A 283 25.08 29.50 15.87
N GLY A 284 25.58 29.42 14.63
CA GLY A 284 27.03 29.38 14.36
C GLY A 284 27.73 30.75 14.51
N SER A 285 26.97 31.85 14.51
CA SER A 285 27.53 33.19 14.71
C SER A 285 27.92 33.44 16.17
N ASP A 286 27.25 32.81 17.12
CA ASP A 286 27.61 32.92 18.54
C ASP A 286 29.01 32.32 18.80
N GLU A 287 29.36 31.21 18.14
CA GLU A 287 30.71 30.63 18.21
C GLU A 287 31.79 31.55 17.60
N LEU A 288 31.45 32.27 16.52
CA LEU A 288 32.34 33.26 15.92
C LEU A 288 32.54 34.48 16.83
N LEU A 289 31.49 34.93 17.52
CA LEU A 289 31.57 36.02 18.48
C LEU A 289 32.41 35.62 19.70
N ASP A 290 32.28 34.39 20.20
CA ASP A 290 33.13 33.87 21.28
C ASP A 290 34.61 33.78 20.85
N LEU A 291 34.88 33.29 19.63
CA LEU A 291 36.23 33.24 19.10
C LEU A 291 36.85 34.64 18.93
N LEU A 292 36.07 35.62 18.47
CA LEU A 292 36.51 37.01 18.37
C LEU A 292 36.82 37.59 19.75
N ALA A 293 35.97 37.35 20.75
CA ALA A 293 36.18 37.82 22.11
C ALA A 293 37.44 37.22 22.76
N ARG A 294 37.75 35.94 22.47
CA ARG A 294 39.00 35.31 22.90
C ARG A 294 40.23 35.89 22.21
N THR A 295 40.13 36.15 20.91
CA THR A 295 41.25 36.72 20.14
C THR A 295 41.59 38.13 20.61
N THR A 296 40.58 38.97 20.91
CA THR A 296 40.84 40.31 21.45
C THR A 296 41.42 40.28 22.86
N ALA A 297 41.09 39.26 23.67
CA ALA A 297 41.73 39.03 24.95
C ALA A 297 43.21 38.60 24.80
N ASP A 298 43.50 37.74 23.82
CA ASP A 298 44.87 37.31 23.52
C ASP A 298 45.73 38.50 23.02
N ASP A 299 45.18 39.39 22.18
CA ASP A 299 45.88 40.61 21.73
C ASP A 299 46.25 41.54 22.90
N LEU A 300 45.35 41.67 23.89
CA LEU A 300 45.64 42.44 25.11
C LEU A 300 46.76 41.78 25.94
N ALA A 301 46.74 40.45 26.06
CA ALA A 301 47.78 39.72 26.79
C ALA A 301 49.16 39.85 26.12
N VAL A 302 49.22 39.87 24.78
CA VAL A 302 50.48 40.14 24.05
C VAL A 302 50.99 41.54 24.37
N ALA A 303 50.12 42.55 24.38
CA ALA A 303 50.52 43.93 24.72
C ALA A 303 51.07 44.05 26.15
N GLU A 304 50.51 43.30 27.11
CA GLU A 304 51.04 43.22 28.48
C GLU A 304 52.43 42.54 28.53
N ILE A 305 52.64 41.47 27.76
CA ILE A 305 53.94 40.79 27.67
C ILE A 305 55.01 41.70 27.05
N ASP A 306 54.66 42.46 26.03
CA ASP A 306 55.57 43.43 25.41
C ASP A 306 55.99 44.50 26.43
N ALA A 307 55.04 45.03 27.22
CA ALA A 307 55.35 45.97 28.29
C ALA A 307 56.29 45.38 29.36
N LEU A 308 56.04 44.13 29.79
CA LEU A 308 56.93 43.42 30.72
C LEU A 308 58.34 43.20 30.12
N THR A 309 58.41 42.98 28.81
CA THR A 309 59.68 42.80 28.10
C THR A 309 60.46 44.12 28.01
N ASP A 310 59.79 45.23 27.77
CA ASP A 310 60.37 46.57 27.80
C ASP A 310 60.91 46.92 29.20
N GLU A 311 60.14 46.62 30.26
CA GLU A 311 60.59 46.78 31.63
C GLU A 311 61.85 45.93 31.93
N ALA A 312 61.86 44.67 31.50
CA ALA A 312 63.02 43.79 31.65
C ALA A 312 64.25 44.33 30.91
N ALA A 313 64.08 44.91 29.72
CA ALA A 313 65.16 45.54 28.96
C ALA A 313 65.74 46.77 29.69
N VAL A 314 64.88 47.60 30.30
CA VAL A 314 65.31 48.74 31.13
C VAL A 314 66.12 48.26 32.33
N VAL A 315 65.66 47.23 33.03
CA VAL A 315 66.37 46.62 34.17
C VAL A 315 67.73 46.08 33.74
N ALA A 316 67.80 45.32 32.65
CA ALA A 316 69.05 44.77 32.11
C ALA A 316 70.05 45.88 31.73
N SER A 317 69.57 46.98 31.15
CA SER A 317 70.42 48.13 30.83
C SER A 317 71.02 48.80 32.08
N THR A 318 70.23 48.87 33.16
CA THR A 318 70.66 49.43 34.45
C THR A 318 71.74 48.56 35.09
N PHE A 319 71.54 47.24 35.11
CA PHE A 319 72.55 46.28 35.58
C PHE A 319 73.84 46.34 34.76
N THR A 320 73.74 46.48 33.44
CA THR A 320 74.91 46.62 32.56
C THR A 320 75.70 47.88 32.89
N LYS A 321 75.02 49.02 33.09
CA LYS A 321 75.65 50.27 33.52
C LYS A 321 76.30 50.16 34.90
N ALA A 322 75.63 49.51 35.85
CA ALA A 322 76.18 49.28 37.19
C ALA A 322 77.43 48.38 37.15
N LEU A 323 77.41 47.32 36.33
CA LEU A 323 78.57 46.44 36.14
C LEU A 323 79.75 47.18 35.49
N GLU A 324 79.49 48.03 34.50
CA GLU A 324 80.54 48.82 33.84
C GLU A 324 81.14 49.86 34.80
N SER A 325 80.29 50.51 35.61
CA SER A 325 80.75 51.41 36.67
C SER A 325 81.57 50.68 37.74
N ALA A 326 81.17 49.47 38.14
CA ALA A 326 81.93 48.63 39.06
C ALA A 326 83.29 48.20 38.48
N LYS A 327 83.35 47.85 37.18
CA LYS A 327 84.61 47.56 36.48
C LYS A 327 85.53 48.77 36.46
N GLN A 328 85.01 49.96 36.15
CA GLN A 328 85.78 51.20 36.17
C GLN A 328 86.31 51.53 37.57
N ALA A 329 85.50 51.36 38.61
CA ALA A 329 85.92 51.54 39.99
C ALA A 329 86.99 50.53 40.41
N ALA A 330 86.86 49.26 40.00
CA ALA A 330 87.87 48.23 40.25
C ALA A 330 89.19 48.51 39.51
N ALA A 331 89.12 49.02 38.28
CA ALA A 331 90.31 49.45 37.52
C ALA A 331 91.02 50.65 38.18
N ALA A 332 90.27 51.58 38.78
CA ALA A 332 90.83 52.72 39.50
C ALA A 332 91.42 52.35 40.87
N ALA A 333 90.95 51.26 41.50
CA ALA A 333 91.43 50.77 42.80
C ALA A 333 92.65 49.83 42.68
N LEU A 334 93.05 49.43 41.47
CA LEU A 334 94.27 48.69 41.21
C LEU A 334 95.47 49.64 41.20
N PRO A 335 96.42 49.54 42.14
CA PRO A 335 97.63 50.35 42.10
C PRO A 335 98.48 49.94 40.90
N LEU A 336 98.81 50.91 40.05
CA LEU A 336 99.88 50.77 39.06
C LEU A 336 101.17 50.46 39.83
N GLN A 337 101.59 49.20 39.80
CA GLN A 337 102.99 48.84 40.00
C GLN A 337 103.77 49.37 38.79
N ASP A 338 104.09 50.66 38.82
CA ASP A 338 105.20 51.18 38.03
C ASP A 338 106.50 50.67 38.67
N ALA A 339 107.08 49.65 38.06
CA ALA A 339 108.47 49.26 38.28
C ALA A 339 109.31 49.78 37.09
N ALA A 340 110.10 50.80 37.40
CA ALA A 340 111.41 51.22 36.87
C ALA A 340 111.76 50.92 35.39
#